data_AF-A0A964K088-F1
#
_entry.id   AF-A0A964K088-F1
#
_cell.length_a   1.000
_cell.length_b   1.000
_cell.length_c   1.000
_cell.angle_alpha   90.00
_cell.angle_beta   90.00
_cell.angle_gamma   90.00
#
_symmetry.space_group_name_H-M   'P 1'
#
loop_
_entity.id
_entity.type
_entity.pdbx_description
1 polymer ?
#
loop_
_entity_poly.entity_id
_entity_poly.type
_entity_poly.pdbx_seq_one_letter_code
_entity_poly.pdbx_strand_id
1 'polypeptide(L)' 'MKIRPLHDRVIVKRSEEERTTASGIVIPDSATEKPDQGVIQAVGSGKRDESGKIIAL' A
#
# COMPACT_ATOMS: atom_id res chain seq x y z
N MET A 1 -18.08 2.16 -1.65
CA MET A 1 -17.68 3.50 -2.14
C MET A 1 -16.47 3.34 -3.06
N LYS A 2 -16.51 3.88 -4.29
CA LYS A 2 -15.35 3.86 -5.21
C LYS A 2 -14.45 5.07 -4.89
N ILE A 3 -13.37 4.84 -4.15
CA ILE A 3 -12.39 5.90 -3.88
C ILE A 3 -11.45 5.97 -5.09
N ARG A 4 -11.38 7.16 -5.73
CA ARG A 4 -10.44 7.43 -6.82
C ARG A 4 -9.32 8.33 -6.31
N PRO A 5 -8.08 7.85 -6.23
CA PRO A 5 -6.96 8.71 -5.87
C PRO A 5 -6.68 9.75 -6.96
N LEU A 6 -6.24 10.94 -6.53
CA LEU A 6 -5.90 12.06 -7.41
C LEU A 6 -4.39 12.11 -7.66
N HIS A 7 -4.00 12.57 -8.85
CA HIS A 7 -2.59 12.76 -9.23
C HIS A 7 -1.73 11.50 -9.04
N ASP A 8 -0.64 11.63 -8.30
CA ASP A 8 0.39 10.62 -8.04
C ASP A 8 0.13 9.82 -6.75
N ARG A 9 -1.13 9.71 -6.34
CA ARG A 9 -1.49 9.02 -5.10
C ARG A 9 -1.94 7.60 -5.39
N VAL A 10 -1.59 6.69 -4.49
CA VAL A 10 -1.98 5.28 -4.56
C VAL A 10 -2.70 4.91 -3.27
N ILE A 11 -3.76 4.12 -3.39
CA ILE A 11 -4.48 3.56 -2.26
C ILE A 11 -3.97 2.16 -2.03
N VAL A 12 -3.33 1.97 -0.87
CA VAL A 12 -2.78 0.69 -0.44
C VAL A 12 -3.63 0.15 0.72
N LYS A 13 -4.07 -1.10 0.58
CA LYS A 13 -4.58 -1.87 1.71
C LYS A 13 -3.41 -2.62 2.32
N ARG A 14 -3.09 -2.34 3.60
CA ARG A 14 -2.03 -3.06 4.31
C ARG A 14 -2.29 -4.57 4.25
N SER A 15 -1.23 -5.34 4.05
CA SER A 15 -1.30 -6.80 4.10
C SER A 15 -1.65 -7.25 5.52
N GLU A 16 -2.28 -8.41 5.63
CA GLU A 16 -2.43 -9.07 6.92
C GLU A 16 -1.05 -9.53 7.39
N GLU A 17 -0.80 -9.40 8.69
CA GLU A 17 0.48 -9.73 9.30
C GLU A 17 0.62 -11.26 9.43
N GLU A 18 1.82 -11.78 9.15
CA GLU A 18 2.12 -13.20 9.36
C GLU A 18 2.25 -13.50 10.86
N ARG A 19 1.23 -14.15 11.41
CA ARG A 19 1.19 -14.53 12.84
C ARG A 19 2.26 -15.54 13.25
N THR A 20 2.85 -16.23 12.29
CA THR A 20 3.84 -17.27 12.49
C THR A 20 5.11 -16.91 11.73
N THR A 21 6.22 -16.80 12.44
CA THR A 21 7.53 -16.67 11.80
C THR A 21 7.93 -17.98 11.11
N ALA A 22 8.92 -17.94 10.22
CA ALA A 22 9.42 -19.12 9.51
C ALA A 22 9.87 -20.28 10.44
N SER A 23 10.19 -19.97 11.71
CA SER A 23 10.56 -20.94 12.75
C SER A 23 9.37 -21.41 13.62
N GLY A 24 8.14 -21.03 13.29
CA GLY A 24 6.92 -21.45 13.99
C GLY A 24 6.60 -20.68 15.28
N ILE A 25 7.30 -19.56 15.55
CA ILE A 25 7.01 -18.71 16.72
C ILE A 25 5.77 -17.88 16.44
N VAL A 26 4.76 -17.98 17.31
CA VAL A 26 3.53 -17.19 17.25
C VAL A 26 3.78 -15.82 17.88
N ILE A 27 3.56 -14.75 17.12
CA ILE A 27 3.71 -13.38 17.61
C ILE A 27 2.40 -12.97 18.32
N PRO A 28 2.45 -12.51 19.58
CA PRO A 28 1.27 -12.00 20.29
C PRO A 28 0.86 -10.63 19.76
N ASP A 29 -0.44 -10.32 19.80
CA ASP A 29 -1.02 -9.08 19.25
C ASP A 29 -0.42 -7.78 19.84
N SER A 30 0.26 -7.85 21.00
CA SER A 30 0.93 -6.72 21.65
C SER A 30 2.32 -6.39 21.07
N ALA A 31 2.92 -7.32 20.34
CA ALA A 31 4.22 -7.18 19.69
C ALA A 31 4.11 -7.05 18.16
N THR A 32 2.87 -6.90 17.65
CA THR A 32 2.56 -6.67 16.24
C THR A 32 3.14 -5.33 15.77
N GLU A 33 3.91 -5.38 14.68
CA GLU A 33 4.45 -4.22 14.01
C GLU A 33 3.53 -3.84 12.84
N LYS A 34 3.55 -2.58 12.39
CA LYS A 34 2.72 -2.24 11.24
C LYS A 34 3.37 -2.86 10.00
N PRO A 35 2.66 -3.71 9.23
CA PRO A 35 3.24 -4.26 8.01
C PRO A 35 3.50 -3.14 7.01
N ASP A 36 4.76 -3.04 6.58
CA ASP A 36 5.21 -2.09 5.55
C ASP A 36 4.76 -2.53 4.15
N GLN A 37 4.28 -3.76 4.01
CA GLN A 37 3.78 -4.33 2.77
C GLN A 37 2.26 -4.26 2.67
N GLY A 38 1.76 -4.07 1.45
CA GLY A 38 0.33 -4.01 1.18
C GLY A 38 0.00 -4.11 -0.30
N VAL A 39 -1.27 -4.38 -0.58
CA VAL A 39 -1.78 -4.54 -1.94
C VAL A 39 -2.38 -3.22 -2.42
N ILE A 40 -2.03 -2.84 -3.65
CA ILE A 40 -2.57 -1.65 -4.31
C ILE A 40 -4.00 -1.93 -4.77
N GLN A 41 -4.97 -1.14 -4.31
CA GLN A 41 -6.37 -1.24 -4.77
C GLN A 41 -6.73 -0.20 -5.84
N ALA A 42 -6.07 0.95 -5.84
CA ALA A 42 -6.32 1.99 -6.83
C ALA A 42 -5.08 2.86 -7.05
N VAL A 43 -4.82 3.20 -8.31
CA VAL A 43 -3.75 4.12 -8.74
C VAL A 43 -4.35 5.40 -9.29
N GLY A 44 -3.67 6.52 -9.03
CA GLY A 44 -4.01 7.82 -9.58
C GLY A 44 -3.59 7.92 -11.05
N SER A 45 -3.89 9.06 -11.67
CA SER A 45 -3.56 9.28 -13.08
C SER A 45 -2.06 9.43 -13.36
N GLY A 46 -1.23 9.66 -12.33
CA GLY A 46 0.20 9.91 -12.50
C GLY A 46 0.64 11.32 -12.13
N LYS A 47 1.96 11.51 -11.97
CA LYS A 47 2.59 12.83 -11.77
C LYS A 47 2.56 13.61 -13.09
N ARG A 48 2.39 14.93 -13.00
CA ARG A 48 2.55 15.83 -14.15
C ARG A 48 3.99 16.31 -14.20
N ASP A 49 4.59 16.19 -15.37
CA ASP A 49 5.89 16.77 -15.68
C ASP A 49 5.76 18.29 -15.88
N GLU A 50 6.87 19.03 -15.88
CA GLU A 50 6.87 20.50 -16.05
C GLU A 50 6.27 20.95 -17.38
N SER A 51 6.28 20.06 -18.39
CA SER A 51 5.66 20.26 -19.71
C SER A 51 4.15 19.92 -19.75
N GLY A 52 3.53 19.62 -18.60
CA GLY A 52 2.11 19.28 -18.49
C GLY A 52 1.74 17.86 -18.94
N LYS A 53 2.71 17.06 -19.38
CA LYS A 53 2.50 15.65 -19.75
C LYS A 53 2.34 14.78 -18.51
N ILE A 54 1.38 13.86 -18.56
CA ILE A 54 1.12 12.92 -17.47
C ILE A 54 2.09 11.73 -17.61
N ILE A 55 2.86 11.46 -16.56
CA ILE A 55 3.65 10.24 -16.41
C ILE A 55 2.76 9.25 -15.67
N ALA A 56 2.25 8.25 -16.38
CA ALA A 56 1.38 7.22 -15.80
C ALA A 56 2.13 6.42 -14.73
N LEU A 57 1.42 6.11 -13.63
CA LEU A 57 1.83 5.20 -12.57
C LEU A 57 1.43 3.76 -12.88
#